data_AF-A0A6C1BP95-F1
#
_entry.id   AF-A0A6C1BP95-F1
#
_cell.length_a   1.000
_cell.length_b   1.000
_cell.length_c   1.000
_cell.angle_alpha   90.00
_cell.angle_beta   90.00
_cell.angle_gamma   90.00
#
_symmetry.space_group_name_H-M   'P 1'
#
loop_
_entity.id
_entity.type
_entity.pdbx_description
1 polymer ?
#
loop_
_entity_poly.entity_id
_entity_poly.type
_entity_poly.pdbx_seq_one_letter_code
_entity_poly.pdbx_strand_id
1 'polypeptide(L)' 'MKRLIFLLTCFGFVFAQQPFQNLEGAVGYIVIERQGKVENYIVVEEKDGSVRNIRVDRNPSQFMKKTEEQREGGKK' A
#
# COMPACT_ATOMS: atom_id res chain seq x y z
N MET A 1 -8.37 9.62 -36.27
CA MET A 1 -9.12 9.63 -34.99
C MET A 1 -9.17 8.23 -34.35
N LYS A 2 -9.74 7.21 -35.00
CA LYS A 2 -9.83 5.83 -34.46
C LYS A 2 -8.47 5.22 -34.03
N ARG A 3 -7.41 5.43 -34.83
CA ARG A 3 -6.04 4.96 -34.51
C ARG A 3 -5.43 5.63 -33.29
N LEU A 4 -5.71 6.92 -33.09
CA LEU A 4 -5.21 7.68 -31.94
C LEU A 4 -5.92 7.24 -30.64
N ILE A 5 -7.23 7.02 -30.73
CA ILE A 5 -8.02 6.50 -29.61
C ILE A 5 -7.53 5.10 -29.22
N PHE A 6 -7.27 4.23 -30.21
CA PHE A 6 -6.73 2.89 -29.96
C PHE A 6 -5.37 2.93 -29.28
N LEU A 7 -4.47 3.83 -29.72
CA LEU A 7 -3.17 4.01 -29.10
C LEU A 7 -3.29 4.48 -27.64
N LEU A 8 -4.13 5.49 -27.39
CA LEU A 8 -4.39 6.02 -26.05
C LEU A 8 -4.98 4.96 -25.12
N THR A 9 -5.87 4.10 -25.61
CA THR A 9 -6.40 2.99 -24.82
C THR A 9 -5.32 1.95 -24.50
N CYS A 10 -4.46 1.59 -25.46
CA CYS A 10 -3.36 0.66 -25.19
C CYS A 10 -2.37 1.22 -24.16
N PHE A 11 -2.01 2.51 -24.27
CA PHE A 11 -1.15 3.17 -23.29
C PHE A 11 -1.81 3.27 -21.90
N GLY A 12 -3.11 3.56 -21.85
CA GLY A 12 -3.88 3.56 -20.60
C GLY A 12 -3.92 2.17 -19.93
N PHE A 13 -4.03 1.10 -20.71
CA PHE A 13 -3.99 -0.27 -20.20
C PHE A 13 -2.61 -0.67 -19.64
N VAL A 14 -1.51 -0.19 -20.23
CA VAL A 14 -0.15 -0.41 -19.71
C VAL A 14 0.05 0.35 -18.39
N PHE A 15 -0.45 1.57 -18.29
CA PHE A 15 -0.31 2.39 -17.08
C PHE A 15 -1.28 1.98 -15.95
N ALA A 16 -2.36 1.27 -16.28
CA ALA A 16 -3.30 0.68 -15.33
C ALA A 16 -2.85 -0.69 -14.80
N GLN A 17 -1.64 -1.15 -15.12
CA GLN A 17 -1.04 -2.34 -14.53
C GLN A 17 -0.70 -2.09 -13.05
N GLN A 18 -1.76 -2.28 -12.27
CA GLN A 18 -1.92 -2.59 -10.86
C GLN A 18 -0.92 -1.94 -9.88
N PRO A 19 -1.38 -1.16 -8.88
CA PRO A 19 -0.60 -1.04 -7.66
C PRO A 19 -0.30 -2.48 -7.15
N PHE A 20 0.86 -2.70 -6.54
CA PHE A 20 1.28 -4.00 -6.00
C PHE A 20 1.90 -5.04 -6.95
N GLN A 21 2.15 -4.79 -8.25
CA GLN A 21 2.77 -5.80 -9.15
C GLN A 21 4.18 -6.28 -8.77
N ASN A 22 4.87 -5.58 -7.87
CA ASN A 22 6.20 -5.93 -7.37
C ASN A 22 6.32 -5.79 -5.85
N LEU A 23 5.20 -5.81 -5.12
CA LEU A 23 5.29 -5.83 -3.67
C LEU A 23 5.57 -7.27 -3.26
N GLU A 24 6.81 -7.51 -2.80
CA GLU A 24 7.05 -8.47 -1.72
C GLU A 24 5.86 -8.33 -0.77
N GLY A 25 5.05 -9.38 -0.63
CA GLY A 25 3.72 -9.26 -0.05
C GLY A 25 3.86 -8.85 1.40
N ALA A 26 3.52 -7.62 1.75
CA ALA A 26 3.38 -7.26 3.15
C ALA A 26 2.20 -8.08 3.71
N VAL A 27 2.51 -9.16 4.44
CA VAL A 27 1.55 -10.14 4.93
C VAL A 27 1.03 -9.83 6.33
N GLY A 28 1.70 -8.94 7.07
CA GLY A 28 1.30 -8.62 8.43
C GLY A 28 1.98 -7.40 9.02
N TYR A 29 1.49 -7.02 10.20
CA TYR A 29 2.01 -5.93 11.00
C TYR A 29 2.12 -6.38 12.45
N ILE A 30 3.27 -6.12 13.08
CA ILE A 30 3.54 -6.49 14.46
C ILE A 30 3.84 -5.22 15.25
N VAL A 31 3.20 -5.11 16.41
CA VAL A 31 3.53 -4.11 17.44
C VAL A 31 4.09 -4.85 18.64
N ILE A 32 5.27 -4.42 19.11
CA ILE A 32 5.91 -4.98 20.29
C ILE A 32 6.13 -3.85 21.29
N GLU A 33 5.70 -4.06 22.53
CA GLU A 33 6.06 -3.18 23.65
C GLU A 33 7.16 -3.84 24.48
N ARG A 34 8.31 -3.17 24.63
CA ARG A 34 9.40 -3.60 25.51
C ARG A 34 9.81 -2.43 26.39
N GLN A 35 9.70 -2.61 27.71
CA GLN A 35 10.13 -1.61 28.69
C GLN A 35 9.51 -0.21 28.45
N GLY A 36 8.23 -0.16 28.07
CA GLY A 36 7.51 1.09 27.76
C GLY A 36 7.89 1.74 26.42
N LYS A 37 8.74 1.10 25.60
CA LYS A 37 9.00 1.52 24.22
C LYS A 37 8.19 0.66 23.25
N VAL A 38 7.47 1.32 22.35
CA VAL A 38 6.71 0.67 21.28
C VAL A 38 7.58 0.58 20.03
N GLU A 39 7.72 -0.63 19.48
CA GLU A 39 8.38 -0.90 18.22
C GLU A 39 7.39 -1.48 17.22
N ASN A 40 7.47 -1.01 15.98
CA ASN A 40 6.54 -1.38 14.92
C ASN A 40 7.32 -2.10 13.82
N TYR A 41 6.74 -3.18 13.30
CA TYR A 41 7.35 -4.00 12.26
C TYR A 41 6.33 -4.35 11.17
N ILE A 42 6.77 -4.32 9.92
CA ILE A 42 6.02 -4.91 8.80
C ILE A 42 6.60 -6.29 8.53
N VAL A 43 5.72 -7.28 8.38
CA VAL A 43 6.07 -8.64 7.97
C VAL A 43 5.88 -8.75 6.48
N VAL A 44 6.93 -9.20 5.78
CA VAL A 44 6.96 -9.29 4.33
C VAL A 44 7.26 -10.72 3.93
N GLU A 45 6.43 -11.27 3.04
CA GLU A 45 6.68 -12.52 2.33
C GLU A 45 7.37 -12.21 1.00
N GLU A 46 8.57 -12.74 0.83
CA GLU A 46 9.33 -12.61 -0.40
C GLU A 46 8.84 -13.61 -1.46
N LYS A 47 9.25 -13.41 -2.72
CA LYS A 47 8.81 -14.25 -3.85
C LYS A 47 9.25 -15.73 -3.74
N ASP A 48 10.27 -15.99 -2.91
CA ASP A 48 10.76 -17.34 -2.60
C ASP A 48 10.03 -18.00 -1.42
N GLY A 49 9.03 -17.33 -0.85
CA GLY A 49 8.27 -17.79 0.31
C GLY A 49 8.98 -17.56 1.64
N SER A 50 10.14 -16.90 1.66
CA SER A 50 10.79 -16.50 2.90
C SER A 50 10.05 -15.33 3.55
N VAL A 51 10.11 -15.25 4.88
CA VAL A 51 9.44 -14.21 5.67
C VAL A 51 10.47 -13.37 6.40
N ARG A 52 10.39 -12.04 6.25
CA ARG A 52 11.24 -11.09 6.96
C ARG A 52 10.45 -10.01 7.68
N ASN A 53 11.02 -9.49 8.75
CA ASN A 53 10.46 -8.41 9.55
C ASN A 53 11.26 -7.12 9.31
N ILE A 54 10.59 -6.05 8.92
CA ILE A 54 11.18 -4.73 8.69
C ILE A 54 10.71 -3.79 9.79
N ARG A 55 11.65 -3.27 10.59
CA ARG A 55 11.33 -2.24 11.59
C ARG A 55 10.91 -0.96 10.89
N VAL A 56 9.81 -0.37 11.33
CA VAL A 56 9.29 0.89 10.79
C VAL A 56 9.04 1.90 11.91
N ASP A 57 9.28 3.17 11.63
CA ASP A 57 9.12 4.24 12.60
C ASP A 57 7.66 4.73 12.71
N ARG A 58 6.81 4.37 11.75
CA ARG A 58 5.42 4.87 11.65
C ARG A 58 4.41 3.75 11.82
N ASN A 59 3.34 4.08 12.54
CA ASN A 59 2.22 3.17 12.74
C ASN A 59 1.31 3.19 11.48
N PRO A 60 0.90 2.03 10.91
CA PRO A 60 0.01 1.93 9.75
C PRO A 60 -1.30 2.70 9.90
N SER A 61 -1.81 2.85 11.13
CA SER A 61 -3.00 3.67 11.41
C SER A 61 -2.86 5.13 10.94
N GLN A 62 -1.63 5.64 10.80
CA GLN A 62 -1.35 6.97 10.27
C GLN A 62 -1.56 7.07 8.75
N PHE A 63 -1.50 5.94 8.04
CA PHE A 63 -1.76 5.87 6.59
C PHE A 63 -3.23 5.58 6.27
N MET A 64 -3.94 4.90 7.17
CA MET A 64 -5.37 4.56 7.02
C MET A 64 -6.29 5.79 7.16
N LYS A 65 -5.89 6.82 7.93
CA LYS A 65 -6.72 8.02 8.16
C LYS A 65 -6.93 8.93 6.94
N LYS A 66 -6.10 8.81 5.89
CA LYS A 66 -6.22 9.70 4.70
C LYS A 66 -7.40 9.38 3.79
N THR A 67 -8.09 8.26 4.00
CA THR A 67 -9.22 7.85 3.13
C THR A 67 -10.58 8.32 3.65
N GLU A 68 -10.70 8.69 4.93
CA GLU A 68 -11.99 9.09 5.53
C GLU A 68 -12.27 10.60 5.42
N GLU A 69 -11.25 11.46 5.41
CA GLU A 69 -11.44 12.92 5.40
C GLU A 69 -12.00 13.51 4.08
N GLN A 70 -12.17 12.72 3.01
CA GLN A 70 -12.83 13.18 1.77
C GLN A 70 -14.33 12.88 1.68
N ARG A 71 -14.94 12.23 2.68
CA ARG A 71 -16.39 11.89 2.63
C ARG A 71 -17.31 12.84 3.40
N GLU A 72 -16.78 13.74 4.24
CA GLU A 72 -17.59 14.69 5.02
C GLU A 72 -17.74 16.07 4.34
N GLY A 73 -17.82 16.08 3.00
CA GLY A 73 -18.16 17.26 2.20
C GLY A 73 -19.60 17.28 1.68
N GLY A 74 -20.49 16.47 2.25
CA GLY A 74 -21.92 16.44 1.92
C GLY A 74 -22.64 17.67 2.46
N LYS A 75 -22.88 18.63 1.56
CA LYS A 75 -23.59 19.90 1.75
C LYS A 75 -24.74 19.85 2.78
N LYS A 76 -24.71 20.81 3.71
CA LYS A 76 -25.90 21.36 4.38
C LYS A 76 -26.81 22.05 3.37
#